data_AF-A0A7S2ALT9-F1
#
_entry.id   AF-A0A7S2ALT9-F1
#
_cell.length_a   1.000
_cell.length_b   1.000
_cell.length_c   1.000
_cell.angle_alpha   90.00
_cell.angle_beta   90.00
_cell.angle_gamma   90.00
#
_symmetry.space_group_name_H-M   'P 1'
#
loop_
_entity.id
_entity.type
_entity.pdbx_description
1 polymer ?
#
loop_
_entity_poly.entity_id
_entity_poly.type
_entity_poly.pdbx_seq_one_letter_code
_entity_poly.pdbx_strand_id
1 'polypeptide(L)'
;AKDLVRGVNEGFHGIGILERWKESMQLFDRVAPLKGSKSWEDATMNNINTHEHEKSEGFKKEENSLIRAALLNEKVLRHISGDMEIHDTAVGVFECALKKFGI
;
A
#
# COMPACT_ATOMS: atom_id res chain seq x y z
N ALA A 1 -14.95 -12.90 8.14
CA ALA A 1 -15.09 -11.54 7.56
C ALA A 1 -15.32 -10.46 8.62
N LYS A 2 -16.38 -10.52 9.46
CA LYS A 2 -16.63 -9.50 10.50
C LYS A 2 -15.55 -9.43 11.60
N ASP A 3 -14.90 -10.56 11.91
CA ASP A 3 -13.88 -10.61 12.98
C ASP A 3 -12.47 -10.22 12.51
N LEU A 4 -12.18 -10.32 11.21
CA LEU A 4 -10.88 -9.94 10.64
C LEU A 4 -10.71 -8.41 10.62
N VAL A 5 -11.82 -7.69 10.38
CA VAL A 5 -11.91 -6.23 10.50
C VAL A 5 -11.65 -5.78 11.95
N ARG A 6 -11.85 -6.65 12.93
CA ARG A 6 -11.69 -6.31 14.35
C ARG A 6 -10.21 -6.30 14.79
N GLY A 7 -9.40 -7.24 14.30
CA GLY A 7 -7.96 -7.34 14.66
C GLY A 7 -7.11 -6.19 14.14
N VAL A 8 -7.45 -5.61 12.99
CA VAL A 8 -6.74 -4.46 12.41
C VAL A 8 -7.18 -3.13 13.06
N ASN A 9 -8.40 -3.07 13.60
CA ASN A 9 -8.95 -1.86 14.22
C ASN A 9 -8.34 -1.49 15.58
N GLU A 10 -7.56 -2.37 16.22
CA GLU A 10 -7.02 -2.12 17.57
C GLU A 10 -5.50 -1.81 17.58
N GLY A 11 -4.78 -2.03 16.48
CA GLY A 11 -3.31 -1.89 16.44
C GLY A 11 -2.77 -0.67 15.68
N PHE A 12 -3.54 -0.10 14.75
CA PHE A 12 -3.04 0.94 13.82
C PHE A 12 -4.02 2.09 13.67
N HIS A 13 -3.50 3.32 13.60
CA HIS A 13 -4.31 4.52 13.34
C HIS A 13 -4.74 4.61 11.86
N GLY A 14 -4.00 3.97 10.95
CA GLY A 14 -4.31 3.85 9.53
C GLY A 14 -3.32 2.92 8.82
N ILE A 15 -3.73 2.40 7.66
CA ILE A 15 -2.91 1.59 6.76
C ILE A 15 -2.97 2.24 5.38
N GLY A 16 -1.82 2.34 4.71
CA GLY A 16 -1.73 2.85 3.33
C GLY A 16 -1.39 1.72 2.35
N ILE A 17 -1.78 1.91 1.09
CA ILE A 17 -1.49 1.01 -0.03
C ILE A 17 -0.54 1.74 -0.97
N LEU A 18 0.62 1.13 -1.26
CA LEU A 18 1.71 1.77 -1.99
C LEU A 18 1.28 2.19 -3.40
N GLU A 19 0.54 1.33 -4.08
CA GLU A 19 -0.03 1.55 -5.41
C GLU A 19 -1.05 2.69 -5.44
N ARG A 20 -1.61 3.03 -4.29
CA ARG A 20 -2.57 4.13 -4.07
C ARG A 20 -1.96 5.18 -3.16
N TRP A 21 -0.73 5.58 -3.51
CA TRP A 21 0.09 6.50 -2.72
C TRP A 21 -0.64 7.78 -2.31
N LYS A 22 -1.25 8.47 -3.28
CA LYS A 22 -1.94 9.75 -3.07
C LYS A 22 -3.08 9.63 -2.06
N GLU A 23 -3.94 8.62 -2.22
CA GLU A 23 -5.06 8.38 -1.32
C GLU A 23 -4.59 7.95 0.07
N SER A 24 -3.46 7.22 0.14
CA SER A 24 -2.82 6.86 1.41
C SER A 24 -2.30 8.08 2.16
N MET A 25 -1.67 9.04 1.47
CA MET A 25 -1.24 10.29 2.10
C MET A 25 -2.42 11.12 2.59
N GLN A 26 -3.49 11.22 1.79
CA GLN A 26 -4.74 11.90 2.18
C GLN A 26 -5.38 11.24 3.40
N LEU A 27 -5.36 9.91 3.48
CA LEU A 27 -5.84 9.18 4.65
C LEU A 27 -5.01 9.52 5.88
N PHE A 28 -3.67 9.53 5.76
CA PHE A 28 -2.76 9.88 6.85
C PHE A 28 -2.94 11.32 7.32
N ASP A 29 -3.23 12.26 6.44
CA ASP A 29 -3.58 13.64 6.82
C ASP A 29 -4.83 13.70 7.72
N ARG A 30 -5.75 12.73 7.58
CA ARG A 30 -6.95 12.63 8.44
C ARG A 30 -6.68 11.92 9.76
N VAL A 31 -5.98 10.79 9.73
CA VAL A 31 -5.84 9.91 10.91
C VAL A 31 -4.61 10.20 11.77
N ALA A 32 -3.58 10.81 11.18
CA ALA A 32 -2.31 11.11 11.84
C ALA A 32 -1.72 12.44 11.33
N PRO A 33 -2.42 13.58 11.52
CA PRO A 33 -2.01 14.85 10.94
C PRO A 33 -0.64 15.30 11.45
N LEU A 34 0.19 15.81 10.54
CA LEU A 34 1.48 16.40 10.88
C LEU A 34 1.30 17.78 11.51
N LYS A 35 2.28 18.20 12.32
CA LYS A 35 2.30 19.56 12.90
C LYS A 35 2.57 20.60 11.81
N GLY A 36 1.96 21.78 11.95
CA GLY A 36 2.27 22.96 11.14
C GLY A 36 1.60 23.00 9.76
N SER A 37 0.39 22.43 9.63
CA SER A 37 -0.40 22.41 8.38
C SER A 37 0.29 21.76 7.18
N LYS A 38 1.31 20.93 7.44
CA LYS A 38 2.04 20.19 6.40
C LYS A 38 1.28 18.90 6.06
N SER A 39 1.15 18.58 4.78
CA SER A 39 0.59 17.29 4.36
C SER A 39 1.65 16.18 4.41
N TRP A 40 1.19 14.93 4.50
CA TRP A 40 2.05 13.76 4.36
C TRP A 40 2.68 13.67 2.96
N GLU A 41 1.97 14.12 1.93
CA GLU A 41 2.51 14.20 0.57
C GLU A 41 3.73 15.14 0.51
N ASP A 42 3.61 16.35 1.07
CA ASP A 42 4.72 17.33 1.12
C ASP A 42 5.89 16.84 1.99
N ALA A 43 5.61 16.07 3.03
CA ALA A 43 6.64 15.53 3.92
C ALA A 43 7.45 14.40 3.28
N THR A 44 6.85 13.67 2.34
CA THR A 44 7.45 12.49 1.70
C THR A 44 8.01 12.77 0.32
N MET A 45 7.65 13.89 -0.31
CA MET A 45 8.14 14.30 -1.64
C MET A 45 9.67 14.30 -1.80
N ASN A 46 10.43 14.62 -0.75
CA ASN A 46 11.90 14.66 -0.83
C ASN A 46 12.57 13.28 -0.75
N ASN A 47 11.81 12.22 -0.42
CA ASN A 47 12.30 10.84 -0.29
C ASN A 47 11.87 9.93 -1.46
N ILE A 48 11.24 10.49 -2.49
CA ILE A 48 10.80 9.77 -3.71
C ILE A 48 11.98 9.11 -4.46
N ASN A 49 13.22 9.48 -4.14
CA ASN A 49 14.43 8.97 -4.80
C ASN A 49 14.94 7.59 -4.32
N THR A 50 14.16 6.81 -3.57
CA THR A 50 14.55 5.41 -3.26
C THR A 50 14.02 4.38 -4.26
N HIS A 51 13.17 4.79 -5.21
CA HIS A 51 12.75 3.97 -6.35
C HIS A 51 13.44 4.38 -7.67
N GLU A 52 14.75 4.62 -7.64
CA GLU A 52 15.56 4.85 -8.85
C GLU A 52 15.57 3.67 -9.85
N HIS A 53 14.88 2.56 -9.54
CA HIS A 53 14.66 1.44 -10.44
C HIS A 53 13.69 1.74 -11.59
N GLU A 54 12.91 2.84 -11.52
CA GLU A 54 11.88 3.14 -12.50
C GLU A 54 12.33 3.88 -13.77
N LYS A 55 13.58 4.37 -13.85
CA LYS A 55 13.94 5.32 -14.93
C LYS A 55 14.36 4.66 -16.25
N SER A 56 14.47 3.33 -16.32
CA SER A 56 14.70 2.65 -17.61
C SER A 56 13.51 1.77 -18.00
N GLU A 57 13.00 1.98 -19.22
CA GLU A 57 11.95 1.11 -19.77
C GLU A 57 12.38 -0.37 -19.84
N GLY A 58 13.69 -0.63 -19.94
CA GLY A 58 14.26 -1.98 -19.92
C GLY A 58 14.02 -2.68 -18.58
N PHE A 59 14.28 -1.99 -17.47
CA PHE A 59 14.08 -2.54 -16.13
C PHE A 59 12.60 -2.85 -15.86
N LYS A 60 11.69 -1.94 -16.23
CA LYS A 60 10.24 -2.16 -16.10
C LYS A 60 9.76 -3.36 -16.91
N LYS A 61 10.33 -3.63 -18.08
CA LYS A 61 9.97 -4.81 -18.90
C LYS A 61 10.49 -6.11 -18.30
N GLU A 62 11.72 -6.11 -17.81
CA GLU A 62 12.32 -7.28 -17.17
C GLU A 62 11.62 -7.63 -15.86
N GLU A 63 11.36 -6.64 -15.01
CA GLU A 63 10.59 -6.78 -13.77
C GLU A 63 9.18 -7.33 -14.05
N ASN A 64 8.46 -6.77 -15.02
CA ASN A 64 7.14 -7.28 -15.41
C ASN A 64 7.18 -8.73 -15.92
N SER A 65 8.23 -9.11 -16.64
CA SER A 65 8.41 -10.49 -17.11
C SER A 65 8.63 -11.45 -15.93
N LEU A 66 9.48 -11.06 -14.98
CA LEU A 66 9.75 -11.84 -13.77
C LEU A 66 8.49 -11.98 -12.90
N ILE A 67 7.70 -10.90 -12.73
CA ILE A 67 6.42 -10.94 -12.02
C ILE A 67 5.46 -11.92 -12.70
N ARG A 68 5.32 -11.86 -14.04
CA ARG A 68 4.46 -12.80 -14.78
C ARG A 68 4.91 -14.24 -14.63
N ALA A 69 6.21 -14.51 -14.65
CA ALA A 69 6.75 -15.85 -14.42
C ALA A 69 6.50 -16.33 -12.98
N ALA A 70 6.63 -15.44 -12.00
CA ALA A 70 6.35 -15.71 -10.59
C ALA A 70 4.87 -16.05 -10.35
N LEU A 71 3.94 -15.35 -11.00
CA LEU A 71 2.50 -15.59 -10.91
C LEU A 71 2.06 -16.95 -11.49
N LEU A 72 2.90 -17.58 -12.32
CA LEU A 72 2.66 -18.91 -12.87
C LEU A 72 3.40 -20.01 -12.11
N ASN A 73 4.23 -19.65 -11.12
CA ASN A 73 5.06 -20.58 -10.38
C ASN A 73 4.38 -20.99 -9.08
N GLU A 74 3.83 -22.20 -9.02
CA GLU A 74 3.15 -22.74 -7.83
C GLU A 74 4.02 -22.76 -6.56
N LYS A 75 5.34 -22.89 -6.70
CA LYS A 75 6.25 -22.82 -5.55
C LYS A 75 6.27 -21.39 -5.03
N VAL A 76 6.40 -20.39 -5.88
CA VAL A 76 6.39 -18.98 -5.47
C VAL A 76 5.04 -18.62 -4.86
N LEU A 77 3.93 -18.92 -5.55
CA LEU A 77 2.57 -18.66 -5.06
C LEU A 77 2.32 -19.25 -3.67
N ARG A 78 2.77 -20.48 -3.41
CA ARG A 78 2.64 -21.09 -2.08
C ARG A 78 3.35 -20.29 -0.99
N HIS A 79 4.54 -19.74 -1.27
CA HIS A 79 5.30 -18.98 -0.28
C HIS A 79 4.72 -17.58 -0.05
N ILE A 80 4.12 -16.96 -1.07
CA ILE A 80 3.55 -15.60 -0.96
C ILE A 80 2.05 -15.58 -0.64
N SER A 81 1.37 -16.72 -0.65
CA SER A 81 -0.09 -16.80 -0.48
C SER A 81 -0.60 -16.13 0.79
N GLY A 82 0.14 -16.27 1.89
CA GLY A 82 -0.19 -15.58 3.15
C GLY A 82 -0.06 -14.06 3.04
N ASP A 83 0.99 -13.58 2.37
CA ASP A 83 1.19 -12.14 2.14
C ASP A 83 0.09 -11.56 1.25
N MET A 84 -0.37 -12.32 0.24
CA MET A 84 -1.49 -11.94 -0.61
C MET A 84 -2.80 -11.82 0.19
N GLU A 85 -3.07 -12.76 1.10
CA GLU A 85 -4.26 -12.71 1.96
C GLU A 85 -4.23 -11.50 2.92
N ILE A 86 -3.06 -11.20 3.49
CA ILE A 86 -2.84 -10.02 4.33
C ILE A 86 -3.04 -8.74 3.51
N HIS A 87 -2.48 -8.68 2.30
CA HIS A 87 -2.64 -7.56 1.39
C HIS A 87 -4.11 -7.31 1.05
N ASP A 88 -4.87 -8.33 0.65
CA ASP A 88 -6.28 -8.20 0.30
C ASP A 88 -7.12 -7.73 1.51
N THR A 89 -6.76 -8.21 2.70
CA THR A 89 -7.36 -7.74 3.96
C THR A 89 -7.04 -6.26 4.21
N ALA A 90 -5.79 -5.85 4.04
CA ALA A 90 -5.34 -4.47 4.19
C ALA A 90 -6.05 -3.54 3.21
N VAL A 91 -6.21 -3.95 1.95
CA VAL A 91 -7.00 -3.23 0.94
C VAL A 91 -8.44 -3.07 1.39
N GLY A 92 -9.09 -4.12 1.87
CA GLY A 92 -10.46 -4.04 2.38
C GLY A 92 -10.62 -3.04 3.54
N VAL A 93 -9.65 -3.01 4.46
CA VAL A 93 -9.62 -2.03 5.57
C VAL A 93 -9.38 -0.61 5.05
N PHE A 94 -8.46 -0.45 4.11
CA PHE A 94 -8.15 0.83 3.48
C PHE A 94 -9.37 1.44 2.79
N GLU A 95 -10.10 0.66 1.98
CA GLU A 95 -11.33 1.10 1.32
C GLU A 95 -12.41 1.55 2.31
N CYS A 96 -12.56 0.80 3.40
CA CYS A 96 -13.48 1.18 4.47
C CYS A 96 -13.08 2.51 5.12
N ALA A 97 -11.77 2.76 5.29
CA ALA A 97 -11.24 4.00 5.85
C ALA A 97 -11.47 5.18 4.90
N LEU A 98 -11.17 5.04 3.60
CA LEU A 98 -11.41 6.09 2.59
C LEU A 98 -12.88 6.52 2.60
N LYS A 99 -13.80 5.56 2.53
CA LYS A 99 -15.24 5.83 2.59
C LYS A 99 -15.66 6.52 3.89
N LYS A 100 -15.09 6.13 5.03
CA LYS A 100 -15.39 6.75 6.33
C LYS A 100 -14.94 8.21 6.40
N PHE A 101 -13.81 8.54 5.79
CA PHE A 101 -13.23 9.88 5.81
C PHE A 101 -13.60 10.76 4.61
N GLY A 102 -14.37 10.23 3.65
CA GLY A 102 -14.82 10.96 2.45
C GLY A 102 -13.66 11.30 1.52
N ILE A 103 -12.70 10.38 1.40
CA ILE A 103 -11.57 10.44 0.47
C ILE A 103 -11.93 9.64 -0.78
#